data_AF-A0A167R021-F1
#
_entry.id   AF-A0A167R021-F1
#
_cell.length_a   1.000
_cell.length_b   1.000
_cell.length_c   1.000
_cell.angle_alpha   90.00
_cell.angle_beta   90.00
_cell.angle_gamma   90.00
#
_symmetry.space_group_name_H-M   'P 1'
#
loop_
_entity.id
_entity.type
_entity.pdbx_description
1 polymer ?
#
loop_
_entity_poly.entity_id
_entity_poly.type
_entity_poly.pdbx_seq_one_letter_code
_entity_poly.pdbx_strand_id
1 'polypeptide(L)'
;MESLILLENFIYPNATSKRVRMTLACERCRSKKVKCDFGHPTCRRCDLAKAQCSYAGSSTQIDLFNLAQLNDTIGELQERMSSIERAMQQIQTQTQFIADTMRKAKEDAHPPPSTPSPPQISQNKPDSALSTMNANWSLSLTPQGLRIDTAI
;
A
#
# COMPACT_ATOMS: atom_id res chain seq x y z
N MET A 1 -30.30 17.75 12.83
CA MET A 1 -29.64 16.64 12.11
C MET A 1 -29.35 17.15 10.70
N GLU A 2 -28.51 18.19 10.58
CA GLU A 2 -28.42 18.99 9.34
C GLU A 2 -27.09 19.75 9.24
N SER A 3 -26.00 19.15 9.72
CA SER A 3 -24.70 19.83 9.86
C SER A 3 -23.48 19.01 9.46
N LEU A 4 -23.66 17.87 8.77
CA LEU A 4 -22.55 16.99 8.36
C LEU A 4 -22.24 16.98 6.85
N ILE A 5 -22.88 17.83 6.02
CA ILE A 5 -22.68 17.81 4.56
C ILE A 5 -21.59 18.81 4.08
N LEU A 6 -20.94 19.54 4.99
CA LEU A 6 -19.96 20.58 4.60
C LEU A 6 -18.48 20.20 4.75
N LEU A 7 -18.14 18.94 5.04
CA LEU A 7 -16.73 18.50 5.13
C LEU A 7 -16.30 17.51 4.04
N GLU A 8 -17.20 17.00 3.20
CA GLU A 8 -16.83 16.08 2.10
C GLU A 8 -16.50 16.82 0.79
N ASN A 9 -16.73 18.13 0.72
CA ASN A 9 -16.55 18.93 -0.50
C ASN A 9 -15.18 19.60 -0.62
N PHE A 10 -14.23 19.34 0.28
CA PHE A 10 -12.90 19.98 0.22
C PHE A 10 -11.86 19.21 -0.60
N ILE A 11 -12.16 17.97 -1.07
CA ILE A 11 -11.16 17.13 -1.76
C ILE A 11 -11.71 16.39 -2.98
N TYR A 12 -12.61 16.95 -3.80
CA TYR A 12 -12.86 16.37 -5.13
C TYR A 12 -13.19 17.44 -6.17
N PRO A 13 -12.18 18.00 -6.87
CA PRO A 13 -12.46 18.83 -8.03
C PRO A 13 -13.13 17.98 -9.12
N ASN A 14 -14.31 18.43 -9.55
CA ASN A 14 -15.13 17.86 -10.61
C ASN A 14 -14.27 17.48 -11.85
N ALA A 15 -14.15 16.18 -12.09
CA ALA A 15 -13.35 15.59 -13.16
C ALA A 15 -14.00 15.76 -14.55
N THR A 16 -14.12 17.00 -15.03
CA THR A 16 -14.12 17.23 -16.47
C THR A 16 -12.67 17.46 -16.88
N SER A 17 -12.02 16.41 -17.37
CA SER A 17 -10.64 16.44 -17.88
C SER A 17 -10.55 17.35 -19.12
N LYS A 18 -10.57 18.66 -18.87
CA LYS A 18 -10.20 19.66 -19.85
C LYS A 18 -8.70 19.51 -20.01
N ARG A 19 -8.28 18.90 -21.13
CA ARG A 19 -6.86 18.80 -21.52
C ARG A 19 -6.20 20.14 -21.27
N VAL A 20 -5.33 20.18 -20.27
CA VAL A 20 -4.57 21.36 -19.89
C VAL A 20 -3.74 21.79 -21.10
N ARG A 21 -4.13 22.90 -21.72
CA ARG A 21 -3.42 23.41 -22.89
C ARG A 21 -2.20 24.18 -22.41
N MET A 22 -1.03 23.59 -22.61
CA MET A 22 0.25 24.25 -22.42
C MET A 22 0.41 25.36 -23.48
N THR A 23 0.74 26.58 -23.05
CA THR A 23 0.92 27.77 -23.89
C THR A 23 2.35 28.31 -23.83
N LEU A 24 3.22 27.71 -22.99
CA LEU A 24 4.61 28.10 -22.83
C LEU A 24 5.52 27.25 -23.72
N ALA A 25 6.32 27.88 -24.57
CA ALA A 25 7.29 27.18 -25.40
C ALA A 25 8.42 26.60 -24.51
N CYS A 26 8.93 25.42 -24.85
CA CYS A 26 10.08 24.84 -24.13
C CYS A 26 11.33 25.73 -24.26
N GLU A 27 12.27 25.58 -23.33
CA GLU A 27 13.49 26.38 -23.23
C GLU A 27 14.29 26.41 -24.54
N ARG A 28 14.50 25.25 -25.16
CA ARG A 28 15.22 25.16 -26.44
C ARG A 28 14.52 25.92 -27.56
N CYS A 29 13.20 25.79 -27.67
CA CYS A 29 12.42 26.51 -28.69
C CYS A 29 12.43 28.02 -28.44
N ARG A 30 12.39 28.45 -27.16
CA ARG A 30 12.56 29.85 -26.77
C ARG A 30 13.94 30.39 -27.16
N SER A 31 15.02 29.70 -26.78
CA SER A 31 16.39 30.11 -27.11
C SER A 31 16.64 30.16 -28.62
N LYS A 32 16.04 29.25 -29.38
CA LYS A 32 16.11 29.21 -30.85
C LYS A 32 15.12 30.16 -31.53
N LYS A 33 14.22 30.81 -30.78
CA LYS A 33 13.15 31.69 -31.29
C LYS A 33 12.30 31.01 -32.37
N VAL A 34 11.92 29.75 -32.15
CA VAL A 34 11.07 28.96 -33.06
C VAL A 34 9.75 28.58 -32.42
N LYS A 35 8.73 28.29 -33.24
CA LYS A 35 7.43 27.79 -32.77
C LYS A 35 7.59 26.44 -32.06
N CYS A 36 7.06 26.36 -30.84
CA CYS A 36 6.90 25.12 -30.09
C CYS A 36 5.50 24.55 -30.33
N ASP A 37 5.39 23.23 -30.47
CA ASP A 37 4.13 22.50 -30.54
C ASP A 37 3.55 22.16 -29.17
N PHE A 38 4.26 22.49 -28.09
CA PHE A 38 3.83 22.29 -26.69
C PHE A 38 3.58 20.81 -26.32
N GLY A 39 4.11 19.86 -27.10
CA GLY A 39 4.09 18.44 -26.74
C GLY A 39 4.85 18.17 -25.43
N HIS A 40 4.32 17.25 -24.64
CA HIS A 40 4.89 16.76 -23.38
C HIS A 40 4.97 15.23 -23.42
N PRO A 41 6.05 14.57 -22.95
CA PRO A 41 7.22 15.12 -22.24
C PRO A 41 8.18 15.94 -23.12
N THR A 42 8.14 15.74 -24.43
CA THR A 42 9.02 16.42 -25.40
C THR A 42 8.18 17.01 -26.51
N CYS A 43 8.47 18.26 -26.91
CA CYS A 43 7.85 18.82 -28.10
C CYS A 43 8.43 18.15 -29.36
N ARG A 44 7.63 18.04 -30.41
CA ARG A 44 7.99 17.37 -31.67
C ARG A 44 9.30 17.88 -32.25
N ARG A 45 9.57 19.19 -32.15
CA ARG A 45 10.81 19.77 -32.68
C ARG A 45 12.05 19.38 -31.88
N CYS A 46 11.93 19.21 -30.56
CA CYS A 46 13.01 18.70 -29.73
C CYS A 46 13.22 17.19 -29.92
N ASP A 47 12.13 16.44 -30.08
CA ASP A 47 12.16 15.00 -30.36
C ASP A 47 12.87 14.69 -31.69
N LEU A 48 12.47 15.36 -32.77
CA LEU A 48 13.14 15.25 -34.08
C LEU A 48 14.62 15.64 -34.03
N ALA A 49 14.95 16.62 -33.18
CA ALA A 49 16.32 17.06 -33.00
C ALA A 49 17.11 16.23 -31.97
N LYS A 50 16.49 15.19 -31.40
CA LYS A 50 17.02 14.30 -30.36
C LYS A 50 17.75 15.07 -29.25
N ALA A 51 17.12 16.14 -28.78
CA ALA A 51 17.72 17.04 -27.82
C ALA A 51 16.87 17.22 -26.58
N GLN A 52 17.53 17.64 -25.50
CA GLN A 52 16.86 17.93 -24.24
C GLN A 52 15.75 18.96 -24.43
N CYS A 53 14.54 18.57 -24.07
CA CYS A 53 13.37 19.42 -24.00
C CYS A 53 13.07 19.67 -22.52
N SER A 54 13.21 20.92 -22.09
CA SER A 54 12.88 21.33 -20.73
C SER A 54 11.87 22.47 -20.79
N TYR A 55 10.92 22.43 -19.86
CA TYR A 55 9.93 23.49 -19.68
C TYR A 55 10.19 24.31 -18.41
N ALA A 56 11.32 24.14 -17.70
CA ALA A 56 11.58 24.67 -16.36
C ALA A 56 11.66 26.23 -16.20
N GLY A 57 11.15 27.00 -17.17
CA GLY A 57 11.44 28.43 -17.35
C GLY A 57 10.34 29.44 -17.00
N SER A 58 9.19 29.08 -16.41
CA SER A 58 8.30 30.03 -15.71
C SER A 58 7.16 29.30 -15.01
N SER A 59 7.02 29.52 -13.69
CA SER A 59 6.21 28.66 -12.81
C SER A 59 4.74 28.58 -13.22
N THR A 60 4.15 29.66 -13.72
CA THR A 60 2.68 29.83 -13.75
C THR A 60 1.88 28.87 -14.65
N GLN A 61 2.51 28.08 -15.52
CA GLN A 61 1.80 27.12 -16.39
C GLN A 61 2.30 25.67 -16.29
N ILE A 62 3.56 25.47 -15.91
CA ILE A 62 4.11 24.16 -15.54
C ILE A 62 3.33 23.61 -14.34
N ASP A 63 2.88 24.51 -13.46
CA ASP A 63 2.08 24.21 -12.29
C ASP A 63 0.79 23.46 -12.63
N LEU A 64 0.10 23.77 -13.73
CA LEU A 64 -1.21 23.17 -14.02
C LEU A 64 -1.11 21.71 -14.49
N PHE A 65 -0.09 21.37 -15.29
CA PHE A 65 0.14 19.98 -15.67
C PHE A 65 0.68 19.15 -14.49
N ASN A 66 1.63 19.71 -13.74
CA ASN A 66 2.14 19.06 -12.52
C ASN A 66 1.02 18.84 -11.51
N LEU A 67 0.08 19.78 -11.37
CA LEU A 67 -1.08 19.64 -10.52
C LEU A 67 -2.02 18.55 -11.04
N ALA A 68 -2.28 18.48 -12.35
CA ALA A 68 -3.06 17.36 -12.91
C ALA A 68 -2.41 16.00 -12.64
N GLN A 69 -1.10 15.88 -12.89
CA GLN A 69 -0.35 14.66 -12.59
C GLN A 69 -0.36 14.34 -11.09
N LEU A 70 -0.22 15.36 -10.23
CA LEU A 70 -0.27 15.21 -8.78
C LEU A 70 -1.64 14.68 -8.35
N ASN A 71 -2.73 15.24 -8.86
CA ASN A 71 -4.08 14.75 -8.59
C ASN A 71 -4.26 13.29 -9.02
N ASP A 72 -3.75 12.91 -10.19
CA ASP A 72 -3.80 11.51 -10.66
C ASP A 72 -3.03 10.59 -9.70
N THR A 73 -1.81 10.97 -9.29
CA THR A 73 -1.02 10.19 -8.32
C THR A 73 -1.69 10.11 -6.94
N ILE A 74 -2.35 11.18 -6.50
CA ILE A 74 -3.12 11.17 -5.25
C ILE A 74 -4.29 10.20 -5.36
N GLY A 75 -5.00 10.21 -6.48
CA GLY A 75 -6.11 9.28 -6.74
C GLY A 75 -5.64 7.81 -6.69
N GLU A 76 -4.53 7.50 -7.35
CA GLU A 76 -3.94 6.15 -7.30
C GLU A 76 -3.52 5.74 -5.87
N LEU A 77 -2.88 6.65 -5.13
CA LEU A 77 -2.47 6.40 -3.76
C LEU A 77 -3.68 6.18 -2.83
N GLN A 78 -4.75 6.94 -3.00
CA GLN A 78 -6.00 6.77 -2.27
C GLN A 78 -6.64 5.41 -2.56
N GLU A 79 -6.68 4.98 -3.82
CA GLU A 79 -7.19 3.66 -4.20
C GLU A 79 -6.37 2.54 -3.54
N ARG A 80 -5.04 2.63 -3.60
CA ARG A 80 -4.14 1.67 -2.94
C ARG A 80 -4.36 1.63 -1.43
N MET A 81 -4.51 2.78 -0.78
CA MET A 81 -4.80 2.83 0.65
C MET A 81 -6.11 2.13 0.98
N SER A 82 -7.17 2.39 0.21
CA SER A 82 -8.47 1.74 0.41
C SER A 82 -8.41 0.22 0.21
N SER A 83 -7.58 -0.26 -0.73
CA SER A 83 -7.36 -1.68 -0.98
C SER A 83 -6.65 -2.34 0.20
N ILE A 84 -5.58 -1.71 0.71
CA ILE A 84 -4.83 -2.19 1.87
C ILE A 84 -5.71 -2.23 3.12
N GLU A 85 -6.49 -1.18 3.38
CA GLU A 85 -7.41 -1.11 4.52
C GLU A 85 -8.44 -2.24 4.48
N ARG A 86 -9.04 -2.51 3.31
CA ARG A 86 -9.97 -3.63 3.13
C ARG A 86 -9.30 -4.98 3.35
N ALA A 87 -8.11 -5.19 2.79
CA ALA A 87 -7.36 -6.44 2.98
C ALA A 87 -7.03 -6.67 4.46
N MET A 88 -6.62 -5.61 5.18
CA MET A 88 -6.35 -5.69 6.62
C MET A 88 -7.60 -6.03 7.43
N GLN A 89 -8.75 -5.43 7.13
CA GLN A 89 -10.02 -5.76 7.79
C GLN A 89 -10.43 -7.22 7.54
N GLN A 90 -10.21 -7.73 6.33
CA GLN A 90 -10.48 -9.14 6.02
C GLN A 90 -9.56 -10.09 6.80
N ILE A 91 -8.26 -9.78 6.88
CA ILE A 91 -7.31 -10.57 7.69
C ILE A 91 -7.69 -10.52 9.17
N GLN A 92 -8.09 -9.36 9.69
CA GLN A 92 -8.48 -9.20 11.09
C GLN A 92 -9.72 -10.05 11.43
N THR A 93 -10.75 -10.02 10.60
CA THR A 93 -11.97 -10.82 10.79
C THR A 93 -11.69 -12.32 10.67
N GLN A 94 -10.87 -12.74 9.71
CA GLN A 94 -10.45 -14.13 9.56
C GLN A 94 -9.63 -14.60 10.78
N THR A 95 -8.73 -13.76 11.30
CA THR A 95 -7.92 -14.07 12.48
C THR A 95 -8.79 -14.21 13.72
N GLN A 96 -9.79 -13.33 13.91
CA GLN A 96 -10.74 -13.43 15.03
C GLN A 96 -11.58 -14.71 14.96
N PHE A 97 -12.06 -15.07 13.78
CA PHE A 97 -12.80 -16.33 13.60
C PHE A 97 -11.95 -17.56 13.94
N ILE A 98 -10.69 -17.59 13.51
CA ILE A 98 -9.76 -18.68 13.86
C ILE A 98 -9.50 -18.69 15.38
N ALA A 99 -9.32 -17.52 16.01
CA ALA A 99 -9.12 -17.44 17.46
C ALA A 99 -10.34 -17.95 18.25
N ASP A 100 -11.56 -17.61 17.82
CA ASP A 100 -12.79 -18.04 18.47
C ASP A 100 -13.07 -19.54 18.29
N THR A 101 -12.80 -20.08 17.09
CA THR A 101 -12.91 -21.54 16.84
C THR A 101 -11.93 -22.33 17.70
N MET A 102 -10.69 -21.85 17.85
CA MET A 102 -9.70 -22.44 18.76
C MET A 102 -10.13 -22.35 20.23
N ARG A 103 -10.76 -21.25 20.65
CA ARG A 103 -11.27 -21.09 22.02
C ARG A 103 -12.40 -22.08 22.31
N LYS A 104 -13.35 -22.25 21.38
CA LYS A 104 -14.48 -23.17 21.53
C LYS A 104 -14.03 -24.64 21.55
N ALA A 105 -13.07 -25.01 20.71
CA ALA A 105 -12.47 -26.36 20.73
C ALA A 105 -11.78 -26.70 22.07
N LYS A 106 -11.31 -25.69 22.81
CA LYS A 106 -10.73 -25.86 24.16
C LYS A 106 -11.81 -26.02 25.24
N GLU A 107 -13.02 -25.47 25.04
CA GLU A 107 -14.13 -25.58 26.01
C GLU A 107 -14.88 -26.92 25.90
N ASP A 108 -14.92 -27.53 24.71
CA ASP A 108 -15.48 -28.89 24.51
C ASP A 108 -14.50 -30.01 24.95
N ALA A 109 -13.25 -29.66 25.30
CA ALA A 109 -12.30 -30.56 25.94
C ALA A 109 -12.56 -30.64 27.46
N HIS A 110 -13.68 -31.26 27.84
CA HIS A 110 -13.96 -31.64 29.23
C HIS A 110 -12.87 -32.61 29.72
N PRO A 111 -12.18 -32.36 30.84
CA PRO A 111 -11.26 -33.36 31.38
C PRO A 111 -12.06 -34.60 31.81
N PRO A 112 -11.70 -35.82 31.38
CA PRO A 112 -12.35 -37.02 31.93
C PRO A 112 -12.02 -37.12 33.43
N PRO A 113 -12.95 -37.62 34.27
CA PRO A 113 -12.64 -37.88 35.68
C PRO A 113 -11.68 -39.06 35.72
N SER A 114 -10.49 -38.85 36.27
CA SER A 114 -9.57 -39.95 36.59
C SER A 114 -8.93 -39.69 37.94
N THR A 115 -9.21 -40.65 38.80
CA THR A 115 -8.74 -40.99 40.16
C THR A 115 -7.29 -40.65 40.52
N PRO A 116 -6.97 -40.61 41.84
CA PRO A 116 -5.69 -40.14 42.36
C PRO A 116 -4.59 -41.21 42.29
N SER A 117 -3.33 -40.78 42.01
CA SER A 117 -2.04 -41.16 42.67
C SER A 117 -0.79 -41.20 41.74
N PRO A 118 0.46 -41.03 42.25
CA PRO A 118 1.60 -40.28 41.66
C PRO A 118 2.87 -41.14 41.32
N PRO A 119 4.10 -40.62 41.03
CA PRO A 119 4.59 -39.31 40.53
C PRO A 119 5.42 -39.36 39.19
N GLN A 120 5.48 -38.19 38.53
CA GLN A 120 6.48 -37.57 37.61
C GLN A 120 7.58 -38.43 36.90
N ILE A 121 7.81 -38.19 35.59
CA ILE A 121 9.09 -37.72 34.97
C ILE A 121 9.00 -37.68 33.42
N SER A 122 9.67 -36.65 32.88
CA SER A 122 10.13 -36.39 31.50
C SER A 122 9.14 -36.07 30.38
N GLN A 123 9.12 -34.77 30.08
CA GLN A 123 8.96 -34.20 28.75
C GLN A 123 9.87 -34.95 27.75
N ASN A 124 9.30 -35.39 26.61
CA ASN A 124 9.90 -35.22 25.28
C ASN A 124 8.95 -35.69 24.17
N LYS A 125 8.51 -34.71 23.35
CA LYS A 125 8.31 -34.74 21.89
C LYS A 125 7.41 -35.83 21.25
N PRO A 126 6.41 -35.43 20.45
CA PRO A 126 6.08 -36.14 19.24
C PRO A 126 6.60 -35.36 18.03
N ASP A 127 7.59 -35.96 17.38
CA ASP A 127 7.89 -35.71 15.98
C ASP A 127 6.63 -35.96 15.15
N SER A 128 6.07 -34.91 14.54
CA SER A 128 5.21 -35.04 13.38
C SER A 128 5.85 -34.28 12.24
N ALA A 129 6.66 -35.03 11.50
CA ALA A 129 7.23 -34.63 10.24
C ALA A 129 6.08 -34.32 9.25
N LEU A 130 5.92 -33.04 8.92
CA LEU A 130 5.51 -32.64 7.59
C LEU A 130 6.67 -31.88 6.96
N SER A 131 7.34 -32.57 6.05
CA SER A 131 8.42 -32.06 5.22
C SER A 131 8.04 -30.72 4.60
N THR A 132 8.74 -29.66 4.97
CA THR A 132 8.85 -28.45 4.15
C THR A 132 10.21 -27.84 4.43
N MET A 133 11.03 -27.82 3.37
CA MET A 133 12.16 -26.93 3.08
C MET A 133 12.75 -26.18 4.29
N ASN A 134 14.01 -26.50 4.58
CA ASN A 134 14.89 -25.84 5.55
C ASN A 134 14.82 -24.30 5.43
N ALA A 135 13.95 -23.68 6.22
CA ALA A 135 13.95 -22.26 6.45
C ALA A 135 14.49 -22.04 7.87
N ASN A 136 15.66 -21.42 7.97
CA ASN A 136 16.43 -21.23 9.21
C ASN A 136 15.79 -20.25 10.22
N TRP A 137 14.49 -19.95 10.08
CA TRP A 137 13.79 -19.01 10.92
C TRP A 137 12.78 -19.74 11.80
N SER A 138 12.84 -19.47 13.11
CA SER A 138 11.88 -19.98 14.09
C SER A 138 11.11 -18.84 14.74
N LEU A 139 9.81 -19.07 14.95
CA LEU A 139 8.95 -18.14 15.69
C LEU A 139 8.68 -18.66 17.10
N SER A 140 8.85 -17.80 18.10
CA SER A 140 8.49 -18.09 19.49
C SER A 140 7.61 -16.98 20.07
N LEU A 141 6.54 -17.37 20.76
CA LEU A 141 5.66 -16.45 21.48
C LEU A 141 6.23 -16.21 22.87
N THR A 142 6.60 -14.96 23.15
CA THR A 142 7.02 -14.52 24.48
C THR A 142 5.91 -13.69 25.13
N PRO A 143 5.91 -13.52 26.47
CA PRO A 143 4.98 -12.62 27.15
C PRO A 143 5.04 -11.16 26.66
N GLN A 144 6.10 -10.79 25.92
CA GLN A 144 6.33 -9.44 25.39
C GLN A 144 6.04 -9.32 23.89
N GLY A 145 5.68 -10.41 23.20
CA GLY A 145 5.38 -10.42 21.77
C GLY A 145 5.93 -11.61 20.99
N LEU A 146 5.83 -11.53 19.67
CA LEU A 146 6.29 -12.55 18.73
C LEU A 146 7.77 -12.33 18.38
N ARG A 147 8.63 -13.30 18.72
CA ARG A 147 10.05 -13.30 18.35
C ARG A 147 10.27 -14.09 17.07
N ILE A 148 11.17 -13.57 16.22
CA ILE A 148 11.67 -14.23 15.01
C ILE A 148 13.17 -14.42 15.19
N ASP A 149 13.59 -15.66 15.44
CA ASP A 149 15.01 -16.00 15.51
C ASP A 149 15.44 -16.49 14.14
N THR A 150 16.44 -15.84 13.54
CA THR A 150 17.05 -16.26 12.27
C THR A 150 18.42 -16.82 12.57
N ALA A 151 18.65 -18.11 12.28
CA ALA A 151 19.96 -18.73 12.48
C ALA A 151 20.87 -18.39 11.28
N ILE A 152 21.85 -17.52 11.49
CA ILE A 152 22.88 -17.15 10.49
C ILE A 152 23.77 -18.37 10.20
#